data_AF-A0A7I0HQW7-F1
#
_entry.id   AF-A0A7I0HQW7-F1
#
_cell.length_a   1.000
_cell.length_b   1.000
_cell.length_c   1.000
_cell.angle_alpha   90.00
_cell.angle_beta   90.00
_cell.angle_gamma   90.00
#
_symmetry.space_group_name_H-M   'P 1'
#
loop_
_entity.id
_entity.type
_entity.pdbx_description
1 polymer ?
#
loop_
_entity_poly.entity_id
_entity_poly.type
_entity_poly.pdbx_seq_one_letter_code
_entity_poly.pdbx_strand_id
1 'polypeptide(L)'
;MEKRLVQWGEILDILILVGSCLSIVAWIVGVPFFYKIDGPVISIFTLISLFVIVALRLATRHFQLWPFTANLAFLMIVGGGNISSILMLLSAPAVHINPKSSLVMTSVFTSIGFIFFSFYEILLYLRKTPERSWILDDILIHLALVPGGLSLIGHLFQNPTYLSMTIDPRVGISLFEMAFMGLLALSTIFSNPNLFLWKFLKGGLANQLTFLGLFMNQYIAPIIYLWLVGANWQSESFGPELFIFLAGVIATLGFLLFQAKVDESKSSLT
;
A
#
# COMPACT_ATOMS: atom_id res chain seq x y z
N MET A 1 18.02 5.03 -18.16
CA MET A 1 16.89 5.35 -17.26
C MET A 1 16.63 4.22 -16.26
N GLU A 2 16.54 2.96 -16.73
CA GLU A 2 16.23 1.78 -15.90
C GLU A 2 17.18 1.55 -14.71
N LYS A 3 18.51 1.62 -14.91
CA LYS A 3 19.47 1.46 -13.80
C LYS A 3 19.30 2.51 -12.69
N ARG A 4 18.96 3.76 -13.05
CA ARG A 4 18.74 4.84 -12.07
C ARG A 4 17.46 4.62 -11.27
N LEU A 5 16.39 4.13 -11.90
CA LEU A 5 15.13 3.80 -11.20
C LEU A 5 15.36 2.69 -10.17
N VAL A 6 16.04 1.61 -10.56
CA VAL A 6 16.34 0.51 -9.63
C VAL A 6 17.22 0.97 -8.45
N GLN A 7 18.18 1.88 -8.69
CA GLN A 7 18.97 2.51 -7.64
C GLN A 7 18.12 3.35 -6.70
N TRP A 8 17.18 4.15 -7.22
CA TRP A 8 16.23 4.90 -6.39
C TRP A 8 15.34 3.97 -5.57
N GLY A 9 14.84 2.87 -6.14
CA GLY A 9 14.12 1.84 -5.40
C GLY A 9 14.94 1.28 -4.24
N GLU A 10 16.24 1.04 -4.46
CA GLU A 10 17.14 0.59 -3.40
C GLU A 10 17.27 1.59 -2.25
N ILE A 11 17.48 2.87 -2.60
CA ILE A 11 17.61 3.95 -1.61
C ILE A 11 16.34 4.01 -0.76
N LEU A 12 15.17 3.89 -1.39
CA LEU A 12 13.90 3.86 -0.68
C LEU A 12 13.78 2.63 0.23
N ASP A 13 14.15 1.43 -0.23
CA ASP A 13 14.18 0.23 0.61
C ASP A 13 15.10 0.40 1.84
N ILE A 14 16.28 1.00 1.66
CA ILE A 14 17.21 1.30 2.76
C ILE A 14 16.60 2.29 3.74
N LEU A 15 15.97 3.37 3.24
CA LEU A 15 15.30 4.35 4.10
C LEU A 15 14.16 3.72 4.91
N ILE A 16 13.36 2.85 4.29
CA ILE A 16 12.30 2.10 4.98
C ILE A 16 12.90 1.15 6.00
N LEU A 17 13.99 0.45 5.68
CA LEU A 17 14.66 -0.48 6.59
C LEU A 17 15.16 0.25 7.85
N VAL A 18 15.88 1.35 7.68
CA VAL A 18 16.39 2.17 8.79
C VAL A 18 15.24 2.76 9.59
N GLY A 19 14.26 3.36 8.92
CA GLY A 19 13.10 3.97 9.58
C GLY A 19 12.27 2.96 10.37
N SER A 20 12.04 1.77 9.80
CA SER A 20 11.32 0.69 10.50
C SER A 20 12.12 0.14 11.68
N CYS A 21 13.42 -0.08 11.53
CA CYS A 21 14.29 -0.52 12.61
C CYS A 21 14.31 0.46 13.79
N LEU A 22 14.53 1.76 13.53
CA LEU A 22 14.51 2.80 14.57
C LEU A 22 13.16 2.86 15.26
N SER A 23 12.06 2.74 14.51
CA SER A 23 10.72 2.79 15.08
C SER A 23 10.41 1.54 15.92
N ILE A 24 10.90 0.36 15.53
CA ILE A 24 10.78 -0.87 16.34
C ILE A 24 11.55 -0.72 17.65
N VAL A 25 12.78 -0.19 17.61
CA VAL A 25 13.56 0.09 18.82
C VAL A 25 12.82 1.08 19.72
N ALA A 26 12.25 2.15 19.15
CA ALA A 26 11.44 3.14 19.88
C ALA A 26 10.22 2.50 20.57
N TRP A 27 9.54 1.55 19.91
CA TRP A 27 8.49 0.74 20.52
C TRP A 27 8.99 -0.11 21.69
N ILE A 28 10.13 -0.79 21.54
CA ILE A 28 10.70 -1.68 22.57
C ILE A 28 11.10 -0.90 23.82
N VAL A 29 11.65 0.31 23.68
CA VAL A 29 12.01 1.17 24.82
C VAL A 29 10.81 1.92 25.42
N GLY A 30 9.61 1.72 24.89
CA GLY A 30 8.37 2.32 25.40
C GLY A 30 8.14 3.77 24.98
N VAL A 31 8.85 4.27 23.98
CA VAL A 31 8.70 5.65 23.45
C VAL A 31 8.46 5.63 21.93
N PRO A 32 7.38 5.01 21.45
CA PRO A 32 7.07 4.97 20.02
C PRO A 32 6.92 6.37 19.42
N PHE A 33 7.45 6.55 18.21
CA PHE A 33 7.41 7.84 17.52
C PHE A 33 5.97 8.29 17.25
N PHE A 34 5.70 9.57 17.52
CA PHE A 34 4.41 10.22 17.28
C PHE A 34 3.22 9.52 17.95
N TYR A 35 3.45 8.80 19.05
CA TYR A 35 2.40 8.09 19.77
C TYR A 35 1.34 9.06 20.32
N LYS A 36 0.07 8.68 20.14
CA LYS A 36 -1.11 9.37 20.66
C LYS A 36 -2.07 8.34 21.21
N ILE A 37 -2.71 8.64 22.34
CA ILE A 37 -3.70 7.74 22.96
C ILE A 37 -5.03 7.82 22.20
N ASP A 38 -5.40 9.02 21.75
CA ASP A 38 -6.70 9.29 21.13
C ASP A 38 -6.60 9.43 19.60
N GLY A 39 -5.58 8.82 18.99
CA GLY A 39 -5.36 8.93 17.55
C GLY A 39 -4.46 7.84 17.00
N PRO A 40 -4.42 7.70 15.67
CA PRO A 40 -3.75 6.58 15.02
C PRO A 40 -2.24 6.64 15.21
N VAL A 41 -1.63 5.49 15.47
CA VAL A 41 -0.18 5.33 15.64
C VAL A 41 0.34 4.25 14.71
N ILE A 42 1.62 4.31 14.35
CA ILE A 42 2.21 3.21 13.57
C ILE A 42 2.38 1.97 14.45
N SER A 43 1.68 0.89 14.11
CA SER A 43 1.74 -0.37 14.85
C SER A 43 3.12 -1.01 14.77
N ILE A 44 3.56 -1.68 15.83
CA ILE A 44 4.79 -2.48 15.80
C ILE A 44 4.71 -3.60 14.74
N PHE A 45 3.52 -4.16 14.51
CA PHE A 45 3.30 -5.19 13.49
C PHE A 45 3.38 -4.62 12.05
N THR A 46 2.96 -3.36 11.85
CA THR A 46 3.20 -2.63 10.59
C THR A 46 4.70 -2.50 10.35
N LEU A 47 5.44 -2.08 11.37
CA LEU A 47 6.89 -1.88 11.27
C LEU A 47 7.63 -3.18 10.98
N ILE A 48 7.23 -4.29 11.62
CA ILE A 48 7.78 -5.62 11.32
C ILE A 48 7.45 -6.02 9.88
N SER A 49 6.23 -5.78 9.41
CA SER A 49 5.85 -6.08 8.02
C SER A 49 6.70 -5.29 7.01
N LEU A 50 6.89 -3.98 7.23
CA LEU A 50 7.77 -3.13 6.44
C LEU A 50 9.21 -3.66 6.44
N PHE A 51 9.75 -3.89 7.64
CA PHE A 51 11.11 -4.38 7.85
C PHE A 51 11.34 -5.68 7.07
N VAL A 52 10.45 -6.66 7.23
CA VAL A 52 10.58 -7.96 6.57
C VAL A 52 10.56 -7.79 5.06
N ILE A 53 9.59 -7.07 4.48
CA ILE A 53 9.51 -6.89 3.02
C ILE A 53 10.80 -6.29 2.46
N VAL A 54 11.27 -5.17 3.02
CA VAL A 54 12.45 -4.48 2.47
C VAL A 54 13.76 -5.21 2.79
N ALA A 55 13.85 -5.88 3.94
CA ALA A 55 15.00 -6.72 4.27
C ALA A 55 15.14 -7.88 3.29
N LEU A 56 14.04 -8.53 2.89
CA LEU A 56 14.06 -9.61 1.90
C LEU A 56 14.49 -9.12 0.52
N ARG A 57 14.00 -7.93 0.09
CA ARG A 57 14.42 -7.32 -1.18
C ARG A 57 15.93 -7.05 -1.20
N LEU A 58 16.44 -6.42 -0.15
CA LEU A 58 17.86 -6.10 -0.02
C LEU A 58 18.70 -7.38 0.10
N ALA A 59 18.21 -8.38 0.86
CA ALA A 59 18.91 -9.64 1.01
C ALA A 59 19.01 -10.39 -0.33
N THR A 60 17.92 -10.46 -1.09
CA THR A 60 17.91 -11.09 -2.42
C THR A 60 18.81 -10.36 -3.41
N ARG A 61 18.95 -9.04 -3.27
CA ARG A 61 19.80 -8.23 -4.15
C ARG A 61 21.29 -8.39 -3.86
N HIS A 62 21.66 -8.46 -2.58
CA HIS A 62 23.06 -8.36 -2.14
C HIS A 62 23.68 -9.69 -1.68
N PHE A 63 22.88 -10.66 -1.26
CA PHE A 63 23.36 -11.98 -0.86
C PHE A 63 23.04 -13.03 -1.91
N GLN A 64 24.06 -13.44 -2.67
CA GLN A 64 23.91 -14.44 -3.76
C GLN A 64 23.36 -15.79 -3.30
N LEU A 65 23.60 -16.16 -2.03
CA LEU A 65 23.15 -17.42 -1.44
C LEU A 65 21.84 -17.30 -0.65
N TRP A 66 21.15 -16.15 -0.73
CA TRP A 66 19.89 -15.97 -0.01
C TRP A 66 18.83 -16.95 -0.54
N PRO A 67 18.26 -17.80 0.32
CA PRO A 67 17.40 -18.88 -0.15
C PRO A 67 16.02 -18.35 -0.58
N PHE A 68 15.63 -18.71 -1.79
CA PHE A 68 14.29 -18.43 -2.33
C PHE A 68 13.15 -18.88 -1.40
N THR A 69 13.32 -20.02 -0.73
CA THR A 69 12.33 -20.55 0.22
C THR A 69 12.13 -19.63 1.43
N ALA A 70 13.17 -18.92 1.87
CA ALA A 70 13.03 -17.94 2.95
C ALA A 70 12.21 -16.73 2.50
N ASN A 71 12.38 -16.24 1.27
CA ASN A 71 11.55 -15.16 0.73
C ASN A 71 10.06 -15.53 0.81
N LEU A 72 9.69 -16.70 0.29
CA LEU A 72 8.30 -17.14 0.34
C LEU A 72 7.79 -17.31 1.76
N ALA A 73 8.57 -17.93 2.65
CA ALA A 73 8.15 -18.16 4.03
C ALA A 73 7.90 -16.84 4.78
N PHE A 74 8.85 -15.90 4.71
CA PHE A 74 8.73 -14.62 5.39
C PHE A 74 7.63 -13.73 4.80
N LEU A 75 7.43 -13.74 3.48
CA LEU A 75 6.30 -13.04 2.87
C LEU A 75 4.97 -13.65 3.28
N MET A 76 4.86 -14.98 3.32
CA MET A 76 3.65 -15.65 3.82
C MET A 76 3.38 -15.34 5.30
N ILE A 77 4.42 -15.12 6.12
CA ILE A 77 4.27 -14.62 7.49
C ILE A 77 3.70 -13.19 7.49
N VAL A 78 4.19 -12.30 6.62
CA VAL A 78 3.65 -10.93 6.50
C VAL A 78 2.19 -10.96 6.04
N GLY A 79 1.88 -11.66 4.95
CA GLY A 79 0.52 -11.79 4.44
C GLY A 79 -0.42 -12.45 5.47
N GLY A 80 -0.02 -13.60 6.02
CA GLY A 80 -0.80 -14.34 7.01
C GLY A 80 -0.99 -13.58 8.33
N GLY A 81 0.04 -12.89 8.81
CA GLY A 81 -0.03 -12.05 10.00
C GLY A 81 -1.00 -10.89 9.83
N ASN A 82 -1.03 -10.26 8.66
CA ASN A 82 -1.97 -9.19 8.35
C ASN A 82 -3.41 -9.70 8.16
N ILE A 83 -3.61 -10.89 7.58
CA ILE A 83 -4.92 -11.57 7.57
C ILE A 83 -5.38 -11.83 9.01
N SER A 84 -4.49 -12.33 9.87
CA SER A 84 -4.80 -12.58 11.28
C SER A 84 -5.15 -11.29 12.03
N SER A 85 -4.46 -10.17 11.76
CA SER A 85 -4.79 -8.86 12.33
C SER A 85 -6.20 -8.41 11.95
N ILE A 86 -6.57 -8.54 10.67
CA ILE A 86 -7.94 -8.25 10.19
C ILE A 86 -8.96 -9.13 10.90
N LEU A 87 -8.74 -10.45 10.94
CA LEU A 87 -9.66 -11.37 11.59
C LEU A 87 -9.82 -11.05 13.08
N MET A 88 -8.73 -10.74 13.77
CA MET A 88 -8.79 -10.33 15.17
C MET A 88 -9.58 -9.04 15.35
N LEU A 89 -9.38 -8.02 14.51
CA LEU A 89 -10.15 -6.77 14.58
C LEU A 89 -11.63 -6.95 14.23
N LEU A 90 -11.97 -7.86 13.31
CA LEU A 90 -13.36 -8.08 12.90
C LEU A 90 -14.14 -9.05 13.78
N SER A 91 -13.45 -9.97 14.47
CA SER A 91 -14.10 -11.06 15.21
C SER A 91 -13.90 -10.99 16.72
N ALA A 92 -12.86 -10.32 17.22
CA ALA A 92 -12.67 -10.19 18.66
C ALA A 92 -13.76 -9.28 19.22
N PRO A 93 -14.51 -9.73 20.26
CA PRO A 93 -15.35 -8.84 21.04
C PRO A 93 -14.53 -7.64 21.49
N ALA A 94 -15.06 -6.41 21.37
CA ALA A 94 -14.34 -5.18 21.71
C ALA A 94 -13.71 -5.21 23.12
N VAL A 95 -14.28 -6.00 24.04
CA VAL A 95 -13.77 -6.24 25.41
C VAL A 95 -12.39 -6.93 25.44
N HIS A 96 -12.04 -7.74 24.43
CA HIS A 96 -10.75 -8.42 24.34
C HIS A 96 -9.66 -7.61 23.64
N ILE A 97 -10.04 -6.57 22.89
CA ILE A 97 -9.10 -5.59 22.36
C ILE A 97 -8.89 -4.58 23.48
N ASN A 98 -7.89 -4.86 24.33
CA ASN A 98 -7.65 -4.05 25.51
C ASN A 98 -7.01 -2.69 25.11
N PRO A 99 -7.71 -1.55 25.24
CA PRO A 99 -7.12 -0.24 24.99
C PRO A 99 -6.00 0.11 25.98
N LYS A 100 -5.81 -0.67 27.05
CA LYS A 100 -4.67 -0.58 27.98
C LYS A 100 -3.47 -1.45 27.57
N SER A 101 -3.59 -2.26 26.51
CA SER A 101 -2.43 -2.94 25.94
C SER A 101 -1.44 -1.92 25.41
N SER A 102 -0.17 -2.11 25.72
CA SER A 102 0.93 -1.35 25.13
C SER A 102 1.13 -1.70 23.66
N LEU A 103 0.70 -2.88 23.22
CA LEU A 103 0.78 -3.31 21.83
C LEU A 103 -0.49 -2.92 21.07
N VAL A 104 -0.30 -2.20 19.97
CA VAL A 104 -1.34 -1.74 19.05
C VAL A 104 -1.33 -2.62 17.81
N MET A 105 -2.50 -3.11 17.40
CA MET A 105 -2.67 -3.94 16.19
C MET A 105 -2.53 -3.11 14.91
N THR A 106 -2.19 -3.77 13.80
CA THR A 106 -2.23 -3.12 12.47
C THR A 106 -3.67 -2.96 12.01
N SER A 107 -4.00 -1.77 11.52
CA SER A 107 -5.32 -1.42 11.00
C SER A 107 -5.77 -2.39 9.88
N VAL A 108 -7.10 -2.55 9.73
CA VAL A 108 -7.66 -3.37 8.64
C VAL A 108 -7.16 -2.89 7.28
N PHE A 109 -7.17 -1.57 7.05
CA PHE A 109 -6.76 -0.97 5.79
C PHE A 109 -5.27 -1.16 5.49
N THR A 110 -4.40 -1.02 6.49
CA THR A 110 -2.96 -1.22 6.30
C THR A 110 -2.64 -2.69 6.08
N SER A 111 -3.33 -3.58 6.80
CA SER A 111 -3.22 -5.01 6.57
C SER A 111 -3.64 -5.42 5.17
N ILE A 112 -4.70 -4.84 4.59
CA ILE A 112 -5.06 -5.06 3.19
C ILE A 112 -3.92 -4.64 2.25
N GLY A 113 -3.30 -3.48 2.51
CA GLY A 113 -2.14 -3.02 1.75
C GLY A 113 -0.97 -4.01 1.78
N PHE A 114 -0.60 -4.50 2.97
CA PHE A 114 0.46 -5.50 3.11
C PHE A 114 0.13 -6.85 2.48
N ILE A 115 -1.13 -7.29 2.51
CA ILE A 115 -1.55 -8.52 1.83
C ILE A 115 -1.30 -8.39 0.32
N PHE A 116 -1.69 -7.26 -0.29
CA PHE A 116 -1.43 -7.03 -1.70
C PHE A 116 0.06 -6.92 -2.03
N PHE A 117 0.86 -6.20 -1.22
CA PHE A 117 2.31 -6.15 -1.40
C PHE A 117 2.96 -7.53 -1.24
N SER A 118 2.52 -8.32 -0.27
CA SER A 118 3.01 -9.68 -0.06
C SER A 118 2.71 -10.58 -1.25
N PHE A 119 1.48 -10.53 -1.78
CA PHE A 119 1.14 -11.30 -2.99
C PHE A 119 1.92 -10.84 -4.21
N TYR A 120 2.10 -9.53 -4.38
CA TYR A 120 2.94 -8.98 -5.43
C TYR A 120 4.37 -9.55 -5.34
N GLU A 121 5.01 -9.48 -4.16
CA GLU A 121 6.37 -9.96 -3.97
C GLU A 121 6.49 -11.47 -4.22
N ILE A 122 5.55 -12.26 -3.69
CA ILE A 122 5.51 -13.72 -3.92
C ILE A 122 5.44 -14.02 -5.42
N LEU A 123 4.56 -13.34 -6.16
CA LEU A 123 4.44 -13.52 -7.60
C LEU A 123 5.70 -13.07 -8.34
N LEU A 124 6.30 -11.95 -7.92
CA LEU A 124 7.56 -11.48 -8.50
C LEU A 124 8.66 -12.52 -8.36
N TYR A 125 8.77 -13.17 -7.20
CA TYR A 125 9.73 -14.26 -6.96
C TYR A 125 9.37 -15.53 -7.77
N LEU A 126 8.10 -15.91 -7.86
CA LEU A 126 7.68 -17.16 -8.51
C LEU A 126 7.73 -17.13 -10.04
N ARG A 127 7.30 -16.03 -10.65
CA ARG A 127 7.09 -15.98 -12.11
C ARG A 127 7.82 -14.84 -12.82
N LYS A 128 8.44 -13.91 -12.09
CA LYS A 128 8.83 -12.57 -12.59
C LYS A 128 7.64 -11.86 -13.26
N THR A 129 7.77 -10.57 -13.58
CA THR A 129 6.69 -9.85 -14.26
C THR A 129 6.52 -10.36 -15.69
N PRO A 130 5.36 -10.95 -16.04
CA PRO A 130 5.15 -11.51 -17.36
C PRO A 130 4.78 -10.41 -18.37
N GLU A 131 5.25 -10.55 -19.61
CA GLU A 131 4.79 -9.72 -20.73
C GLU A 131 3.44 -10.23 -21.24
N ARG A 132 2.35 -9.89 -20.53
CA ARG A 132 0.97 -10.23 -20.91
C ARG A 132 0.05 -9.04 -20.71
N SER A 133 -1.06 -8.99 -21.43
CA SER A 133 -2.09 -7.94 -21.22
C SER A 133 -2.69 -7.95 -19.81
N TRP A 134 -2.70 -9.09 -19.13
CA TRP A 134 -3.13 -9.18 -17.73
C TRP A 134 -2.04 -8.62 -16.80
N ILE A 135 -2.01 -7.29 -16.69
CA ILE A 135 -1.08 -6.45 -15.91
C ILE A 135 -1.23 -6.64 -14.39
N LEU A 136 -1.19 -7.88 -13.92
CA LEU A 136 -1.50 -8.25 -12.54
C LEU A 136 -0.60 -7.55 -11.53
N ASP A 137 0.67 -7.33 -11.88
CA ASP A 137 1.64 -6.69 -11.01
C ASP A 137 1.29 -5.21 -10.80
N ASP A 138 0.93 -4.48 -11.88
CA ASP A 138 0.40 -3.11 -11.81
C ASP A 138 -0.91 -3.05 -11.01
N ILE A 139 -1.82 -4.01 -11.22
CA ILE A 139 -3.11 -4.09 -10.49
C ILE A 139 -2.86 -4.27 -8.99
N LEU A 140 -1.99 -5.19 -8.59
CA LEU A 140 -1.71 -5.45 -7.18
C LEU A 140 -1.09 -4.24 -6.47
N ILE A 141 -0.12 -3.56 -7.10
CA ILE A 141 0.48 -2.34 -6.56
C ILE A 141 -0.59 -1.25 -6.41
N HIS A 142 -1.44 -1.07 -7.40
CA HIS A 142 -2.48 -0.03 -7.36
C HIS A 142 -3.54 -0.33 -6.30
N LEU A 143 -3.96 -1.59 -6.16
CA LEU A 143 -4.88 -2.03 -5.10
C LEU A 143 -4.25 -1.89 -3.71
N ALA A 144 -2.94 -2.07 -3.56
CA ALA A 144 -2.23 -1.82 -2.30
C ALA A 144 -2.27 -0.35 -1.86
N LEU A 145 -2.46 0.60 -2.80
CA LEU A 145 -2.58 2.04 -2.52
C LEU A 145 -4.00 2.48 -2.15
N VAL A 146 -5.03 1.68 -2.48
CA VAL A 146 -6.44 2.00 -2.22
C VAL A 146 -6.70 2.32 -0.74
N PRO A 147 -6.26 1.48 0.23
CA PRO A 147 -6.52 1.76 1.64
C PRO A 147 -5.88 3.06 2.13
N GLY A 148 -4.69 3.40 1.63
CA GLY A 148 -4.03 4.67 1.93
C GLY A 148 -4.80 5.88 1.37
N GLY A 149 -5.36 5.74 0.17
CA GLY A 149 -6.23 6.77 -0.42
C GLY A 149 -7.50 7.03 0.40
N LEU A 150 -8.16 5.97 0.84
CA LEU A 150 -9.31 6.06 1.73
C LEU A 150 -8.94 6.71 3.07
N SER A 151 -7.78 6.35 3.62
CA SER A 151 -7.27 6.94 4.87
C SER A 151 -6.95 8.42 4.74
N LEU A 152 -6.49 8.87 3.57
CA LEU A 152 -6.27 10.29 3.31
C LEU A 152 -7.57 11.08 3.43
N ILE A 153 -8.67 10.56 2.89
CA ILE A 153 -10.01 11.14 3.06
C ILE A 153 -10.35 11.20 4.56
N GLY A 154 -10.10 10.11 5.29
CA GLY A 154 -10.27 10.05 6.74
C GLY A 154 -9.50 11.13 7.51
N HIS A 155 -8.24 11.39 7.15
CA HIS A 155 -7.43 12.45 7.77
C HIS A 155 -7.89 13.86 7.40
N LEU A 156 -8.21 14.11 6.13
CA LEU A 156 -8.64 15.44 5.67
C LEU A 156 -9.95 15.87 6.30
N PHE A 157 -10.81 14.89 6.62
CA PHE A 157 -12.18 15.11 7.01
C PHE A 157 -12.55 14.56 8.38
N GLN A 158 -11.54 14.08 9.13
CA GLN A 158 -11.66 13.59 10.50
C GLN A 158 -12.72 12.49 10.67
N ASN A 159 -12.80 11.57 9.70
CA ASN A 159 -13.75 10.47 9.72
C ASN A 159 -13.09 9.17 10.24
N PRO A 160 -13.51 8.64 11.41
CA PRO A 160 -12.88 7.49 12.05
C PRO A 160 -13.04 6.18 11.26
N THR A 161 -14.09 6.06 10.46
CA THR A 161 -14.37 4.85 9.66
C THR A 161 -13.38 4.71 8.52
N TYR A 162 -13.05 5.82 7.84
CA TYR A 162 -12.00 5.85 6.84
C TYR A 162 -10.59 5.68 7.42
N LEU A 163 -10.41 5.88 8.73
CA LEU A 163 -9.15 5.66 9.43
C LEU A 163 -9.05 4.26 10.05
N SER A 164 -10.10 3.43 10.01
CA SER A 164 -10.17 2.15 10.75
C SER A 164 -10.04 2.30 12.28
N MET A 165 -10.61 3.37 12.85
CA MET A 165 -10.51 3.73 14.28
C MET A 165 -11.71 3.29 15.14
N THR A 166 -12.62 2.47 14.62
CA THR A 166 -13.91 2.18 15.25
C THR A 166 -13.82 1.39 16.56
N ILE A 167 -12.73 0.64 16.78
CA ILE A 167 -12.55 -0.20 17.97
C ILE A 167 -11.55 0.41 18.95
N ASP A 168 -10.40 0.86 18.44
CA ASP A 168 -9.35 1.54 19.20
C ASP A 168 -8.81 2.67 18.31
N PRO A 169 -8.83 3.93 18.74
CA PRO A 169 -8.35 5.06 17.95
C PRO A 169 -6.86 4.93 17.57
N ARG A 170 -6.08 4.17 18.34
CA ARG A 170 -4.65 3.92 18.06
C ARG A 170 -4.44 2.97 16.88
N VAL A 171 -5.37 2.05 16.64
CA VAL A 171 -5.30 1.04 15.57
C VAL A 171 -5.48 1.65 14.19
N GLY A 172 -5.95 2.90 14.09
CA GLY A 172 -6.14 3.53 12.79
C GLY A 172 -4.84 3.79 12.02
N ILE A 173 -4.98 4.21 10.77
CA ILE A 173 -3.83 4.52 9.90
C ILE A 173 -3.27 5.89 10.24
N SER A 174 -2.03 5.95 10.73
CA SER A 174 -1.34 7.22 10.98
C SER A 174 -0.73 7.81 9.72
N LEU A 175 -0.53 9.14 9.67
CA LEU A 175 0.18 9.78 8.56
C LEU A 175 1.62 9.25 8.40
N PHE A 176 2.25 8.87 9.52
CA PHE A 176 3.59 8.28 9.51
C PHE A 176 3.58 6.89 8.87
N GLU A 177 2.56 6.07 9.16
CA GLU A 177 2.32 4.80 8.50
C GLU A 177 2.03 4.97 7.00
N MET A 178 1.20 5.94 6.62
CA MET A 178 0.94 6.26 5.20
C MET A 178 2.21 6.65 4.46
N ALA A 179 3.10 7.41 5.10
CA ALA A 179 4.38 7.79 4.50
C ALA A 179 5.24 6.55 4.19
N PHE A 180 5.38 5.61 5.13
CA PHE A 180 6.10 4.36 4.87
C PHE A 180 5.44 3.50 3.79
N MET A 181 4.11 3.37 3.80
CA MET A 181 3.38 2.61 2.78
C MET A 181 3.53 3.25 1.39
N GLY A 182 3.53 4.58 1.31
CA GLY A 182 3.80 5.32 0.08
C GLY A 182 5.24 5.13 -0.41
N LEU A 183 6.22 5.18 0.49
CA LEU A 183 7.62 4.88 0.17
C LEU A 183 7.77 3.43 -0.32
N LEU A 184 7.08 2.47 0.32
CA LEU A 184 7.09 1.07 -0.10
C LEU A 184 6.51 0.93 -1.51
N ALA A 185 5.39 1.59 -1.81
CA ALA A 185 4.79 1.59 -3.14
C ALA A 185 5.75 2.16 -4.20
N LEU A 186 6.36 3.31 -3.93
CA LEU A 186 7.35 3.94 -4.82
C LEU A 186 8.57 3.04 -5.02
N SER A 187 9.11 2.46 -3.95
CA SER A 187 10.21 1.49 -4.03
C SER A 187 9.85 0.30 -4.92
N THR A 188 8.64 -0.23 -4.76
CA THR A 188 8.12 -1.36 -5.55
C THR A 188 8.07 -1.01 -7.04
N ILE A 189 7.51 0.16 -7.36
CA ILE A 189 7.37 0.65 -8.74
C ILE A 189 8.74 0.90 -9.38
N PHE A 190 9.69 1.47 -8.63
CA PHE A 190 11.04 1.78 -9.11
C PHE A 190 11.93 0.56 -9.25
N SER A 191 11.77 -0.44 -8.37
CA SER A 191 12.53 -1.68 -8.40
C SER A 191 12.09 -2.63 -9.52
N ASN A 192 10.91 -2.44 -10.10
CA ASN A 192 10.40 -3.26 -11.18
C ASN A 192 10.28 -2.47 -12.50
N PRO A 193 11.31 -2.54 -13.38
CA PRO A 193 11.27 -1.85 -14.67
C PRO A 193 10.32 -2.48 -15.69
N ASN A 194 9.81 -3.68 -15.41
CA ASN A 194 8.99 -4.47 -16.34
C ASN A 194 7.49 -4.22 -16.18
N LEU A 195 7.09 -3.34 -15.26
CA LEU A 195 5.69 -2.93 -15.12
C LEU A 195 5.17 -2.33 -16.43
N PHE A 196 3.93 -2.68 -16.78
CA PHE A 196 3.31 -2.14 -17.99
C PHE A 196 3.19 -0.62 -17.91
N LEU A 197 2.98 -0.06 -16.71
CA LEU A 197 2.98 1.38 -16.46
C LEU A 197 4.20 2.07 -17.09
N TRP A 198 5.39 1.52 -16.94
CA TRP A 198 6.60 2.13 -17.50
C TRP A 198 6.60 2.12 -19.02
N LYS A 199 6.15 1.01 -19.64
CA LYS A 199 6.00 0.90 -21.08
C LYS A 199 5.01 1.95 -21.59
N PHE A 200 3.86 2.08 -20.93
CA PHE A 200 2.83 3.05 -21.27
C PHE A 200 3.34 4.50 -21.17
N LEU A 201 3.99 4.85 -20.05
CA LEU A 201 4.52 6.21 -19.80
C LEU A 201 5.65 6.61 -20.76
N LYS A 202 6.43 5.64 -21.25
CA LYS A 202 7.46 5.87 -22.29
C LYS A 202 6.85 6.16 -23.66
N GLY A 203 5.57 5.84 -23.89
CA GLY A 203 4.89 6.04 -25.18
C GLY A 203 4.65 7.50 -25.57
N GLY A 204 4.84 8.46 -24.67
CA GLY A 204 4.82 9.90 -24.97
C GLY A 204 4.14 10.76 -23.91
N LEU A 205 4.19 12.08 -24.11
CA LEU A 205 3.63 13.07 -23.16
C LEU A 205 2.11 12.93 -23.01
N ALA A 206 1.38 12.59 -24.07
CA ALA A 206 -0.06 12.34 -24.00
C ALA A 206 -0.40 11.18 -23.04
N ASN A 207 0.37 10.10 -23.07
CA ASN A 207 0.18 8.96 -22.15
C ASN A 207 0.46 9.37 -20.70
N GLN A 208 1.53 10.14 -20.48
CA GLN A 208 1.87 10.67 -19.15
C GLN A 208 0.76 11.55 -18.58
N LEU A 209 0.25 12.51 -19.36
CA LEU A 209 -0.85 13.37 -18.94
C LEU A 209 -2.16 12.59 -18.72
N THR A 210 -2.44 11.60 -19.57
CA THR A 210 -3.64 10.76 -19.42
C THR A 210 -3.59 9.94 -18.14
N PHE A 211 -2.46 9.26 -17.88
CA PHE A 211 -2.27 8.50 -16.65
C PHE A 211 -2.31 9.42 -15.43
N LEU A 212 -1.62 10.57 -15.46
CA LEU A 212 -1.64 11.54 -14.37
C LEU A 212 -3.06 12.03 -14.08
N GLY A 213 -3.84 12.36 -15.13
CA GLY A 213 -5.23 12.78 -14.99
C GLY A 213 -6.10 11.70 -14.34
N LEU A 214 -6.04 10.46 -14.83
CA LEU A 214 -6.80 9.34 -14.27
C LEU A 214 -6.41 9.04 -12.82
N PHE A 215 -5.10 8.94 -12.57
CA PHE A 215 -4.54 8.65 -11.25
C PHE A 215 -4.86 9.74 -10.23
N MET A 216 -4.73 11.02 -10.59
CA MET A 216 -5.07 12.12 -9.69
C MET A 216 -6.58 12.22 -9.45
N ASN A 217 -7.39 11.96 -10.49
CA ASN A 217 -8.85 12.04 -10.40
C ASN A 217 -9.42 11.08 -9.34
N GLN A 218 -8.84 9.90 -9.15
CA GLN A 218 -9.31 8.95 -8.14
C GLN A 218 -9.23 9.50 -6.70
N TYR A 219 -8.32 10.46 -6.43
CA TYR A 219 -8.20 11.12 -5.13
C TYR A 219 -8.91 12.48 -5.09
N ILE A 220 -8.86 13.25 -6.17
CA ILE A 220 -9.41 14.61 -6.21
C ILE A 220 -10.94 14.61 -6.29
N ALA A 221 -11.53 13.73 -7.11
CA ALA A 221 -12.98 13.67 -7.30
C ALA A 221 -13.77 13.46 -5.99
N PRO A 222 -13.41 12.49 -5.11
CA PRO A 222 -14.13 12.33 -3.84
C PRO A 222 -13.95 13.54 -2.91
N ILE A 223 -12.79 14.20 -2.92
CA ILE A 223 -12.55 15.43 -2.13
C ILE A 223 -13.43 16.58 -2.61
N ILE A 224 -13.52 16.80 -3.93
CA ILE A 224 -14.39 17.83 -4.51
C ILE A 224 -15.85 17.55 -4.17
N TYR A 225 -16.29 16.29 -4.30
CA TYR A 225 -17.66 15.89 -3.93
C TYR A 225 -17.98 16.24 -2.48
N LEU A 226 -17.10 15.84 -1.55
CA LEU A 226 -17.28 16.12 -0.13
C LEU A 226 -17.30 17.62 0.19
N TRP A 227 -16.49 18.41 -0.52
CA TRP A 227 -16.46 19.86 -0.38
C TRP A 227 -17.76 20.52 -0.87
N LEU A 228 -18.34 20.06 -1.97
CA LEU A 228 -19.56 20.61 -2.55
C LEU A 228 -20.84 20.25 -1.79
N VAL A 229 -20.94 19.01 -1.30
CA VAL A 229 -22.17 18.51 -0.65
C VAL A 229 -22.33 19.04 0.79
N GLY A 230 -21.29 19.64 1.36
CA GLY A 230 -21.31 20.12 2.74
C GLY A 230 -21.34 18.92 3.68
N ALA A 231 -20.18 18.34 3.96
CA ALA A 231 -20.17 17.06 4.61
C ALA A 231 -20.65 17.13 6.07
N ASN A 232 -21.49 16.15 6.40
CA ASN A 232 -21.62 15.67 7.77
C ASN A 232 -20.37 14.86 8.09
N TRP A 233 -19.28 15.57 8.37
CA TRP A 233 -17.92 15.04 8.61
C TRP A 233 -17.83 14.03 9.76
N GLN A 234 -18.84 13.99 10.64
CA GLN A 234 -18.94 13.09 11.78
C GLN A 234 -19.73 11.80 11.48
N SER A 235 -20.11 11.56 10.22
CA SER A 235 -20.74 10.30 9.83
C SER A 235 -19.81 9.11 10.11
N GLU A 236 -20.23 8.19 10.98
CA GLU A 236 -19.51 6.94 11.24
C GLU A 236 -19.63 5.92 10.08
N SER A 237 -20.27 6.28 8.96
CA SER A 237 -20.46 5.39 7.81
C SER A 237 -19.78 5.89 6.54
N PHE A 238 -19.47 4.95 5.64
CA PHE A 238 -18.99 5.23 4.29
C PHE A 238 -20.09 5.92 3.47
N GLY A 239 -19.76 7.05 2.85
CA GLY A 239 -20.65 7.79 1.97
C GLY A 239 -20.38 7.58 0.48
N PRO A 240 -21.08 8.33 -0.40
CA PRO A 240 -20.95 8.23 -1.86
C PRO A 240 -19.52 8.47 -2.38
N GLU A 241 -18.70 9.23 -1.64
CA GLU A 241 -17.29 9.46 -1.93
C GLU A 241 -16.46 8.18 -2.06
N LEU A 242 -16.82 7.10 -1.33
CA LEU A 242 -16.17 5.79 -1.48
C LEU A 242 -16.38 5.24 -2.88
N PHE A 243 -17.61 5.32 -3.40
CA PHE A 243 -17.94 4.84 -4.73
C PHE A 243 -17.28 5.69 -5.81
N ILE A 244 -17.19 7.01 -5.60
CA ILE A 244 -16.48 7.93 -6.50
C ILE A 244 -14.99 7.57 -6.55
N PHE A 245 -14.36 7.35 -5.39
CA PHE A 245 -12.96 6.91 -5.29
C PHE A 245 -12.75 5.58 -6.03
N LEU A 246 -13.57 4.56 -5.75
CA LEU A 246 -13.45 3.23 -6.35
C LEU A 246 -13.71 3.26 -7.86
N ALA A 247 -14.65 4.07 -8.34
CA ALA A 247 -14.88 4.28 -9.76
C ALA A 247 -13.64 4.85 -10.46
N GLY A 248 -12.94 5.80 -9.83
CA GLY A 248 -11.66 6.33 -10.34
C GLY A 248 -10.56 5.27 -10.42
N VAL A 249 -10.45 4.41 -9.39
CA VAL A 249 -9.51 3.28 -9.37
C VAL A 249 -9.80 2.29 -10.49
N ILE A 250 -11.07 1.87 -10.64
CA ILE A 250 -11.51 0.93 -11.69
C ILE A 250 -11.30 1.55 -13.08
N ALA A 251 -11.60 2.84 -13.26
CA ALA A 251 -11.36 3.52 -14.53
C ALA A 251 -9.88 3.55 -14.90
N THR A 252 -8.99 3.84 -13.95
CA THR A 252 -7.54 3.86 -14.17
C THR A 252 -7.01 2.47 -14.53
N LEU A 253 -7.37 1.44 -13.76
CA LEU A 253 -6.95 0.06 -14.02
C LEU A 253 -7.54 -0.49 -15.31
N GLY A 254 -8.82 -0.24 -15.57
CA GLY A 254 -9.50 -0.66 -16.79
C GLY A 254 -8.89 -0.02 -18.03
N PHE A 255 -8.55 1.27 -17.96
CA PHE A 255 -7.84 1.97 -19.03
C PHE A 255 -6.46 1.34 -19.29
N LEU A 256 -5.65 1.12 -18.26
CA LEU A 256 -4.32 0.49 -18.42
C LEU A 256 -4.43 -0.93 -18.98
N LEU A 257 -5.39 -1.72 -18.51
CA LEU A 257 -5.64 -3.07 -19.00
C LEU A 257 -6.03 -3.07 -20.49
N PHE A 258 -6.88 -2.12 -20.89
CA PHE A 258 -7.25 -1.95 -22.29
C PHE A 258 -6.04 -1.57 -23.15
N GLN A 259 -5.22 -0.63 -22.70
CA GLN A 259 -4.00 -0.24 -23.41
C GLN A 259 -3.03 -1.42 -23.53
N ALA A 260 -2.84 -2.21 -22.48
CA ALA A 260 -1.99 -3.39 -22.50
C ALA A 260 -2.45 -4.42 -23.53
N LYS A 261 -3.77 -4.64 -23.64
CA LYS A 261 -4.36 -5.53 -24.65
C LYS A 261 -4.17 -5.03 -26.08
N VAL A 262 -4.35 -3.74 -26.31
CA VAL A 262 -4.09 -3.13 -27.63
C VAL A 262 -2.63 -3.31 -28.02
N ASP A 263 -1.71 -3.10 -27.07
CA ASP A 263 -0.28 -3.21 -27.33
C ASP A 263 0.17 -4.65 -27.61
N GLU A 264 -0.38 -5.64 -26.89
CA GLU A 264 -0.18 -7.07 -27.16
C GLU A 264 -0.68 -7.43 -28.56
N SER A 265 -1.88 -6.97 -28.95
CA SER A 265 -2.43 -7.24 -30.28
C SER A 265 -1.56 -6.70 -31.42
N LYS A 266 -1.00 -5.50 -31.26
CA LYS A 266 -0.07 -4.91 -32.24
C LYS A 266 1.21 -5.72 -32.38
N SER A 267 1.76 -6.21 -31.26
CA SER A 267 2.98 -7.03 -31.29
C SER A 267 2.77 -8.39 -31.96
N SER A 268 1.56 -8.95 -31.95
CA SER A 268 1.23 -10.20 -32.65
C SER A 268 1.08 -10.06 -34.17
N LEU A 269 0.99 -8.82 -34.67
CA LEU A 269 0.83 -8.49 -36.09
C LEU A 269 2.13 -8.07 -36.77
N THR A 270 3.23 -7.97 -36.02
CA THR A 270 4.59 -7.62 -36.47
C THR A 270 5.54 -8.79 -36.30
#